data_AF-A0A3A9BFZ2-F1
#
_entry.id   AF-A0A3A9BFZ2-F1
#
_cell.length_a   1.000
_cell.length_b   1.000
_cell.length_c   1.000
_cell.angle_alpha   90.00
_cell.angle_beta   90.00
_cell.angle_gamma   90.00
#
_symmetry.space_group_name_H-M   'P 1'
#
loop_
_entity.id
_entity.type
_entity.pdbx_description
1 polymer ?
#
loop_
_entity_poly.entity_id
_entity_poly.type
_entity_poly.pdbx_seq_one_letter_code
_entity_poly.pdbx_strand_id
1 'polypeptide(L)'
;MDFLEKLNYLMEKNHLNKSTLSKACNIPYTTIDGWYKKGYEGLKLTTLRKLAEYFGTSLDYWASEEIFEEGNNPLDAQILKLYSSLTDENKKYLYGYIQRLFEEQQTTMQE
;
A
#
# COMPACT_ATOMS: atom_id res chain seq x y z
N MET A 1 5.88 3.40 2.49
CA MET A 1 4.80 3.59 3.47
C MET A 1 5.33 3.29 4.86
N ASP A 2 5.14 4.22 5.78
CA ASP A 2 5.48 4.06 7.20
C ASP A 2 4.40 3.25 7.96
N PHE A 3 4.62 2.98 9.25
CA PHE A 3 3.67 2.21 10.07
C PHE A 3 2.26 2.83 10.12
N LEU A 4 2.17 4.15 10.28
CA LEU A 4 0.88 4.84 10.40
C LEU A 4 0.15 4.87 9.06
N GLU A 5 0.87 5.03 7.95
CA GLU A 5 0.31 4.97 6.61
C GLU A 5 -0.28 3.59 6.33
N LYS A 6 0.44 2.51 6.65
CA LYS A 6 -0.07 1.13 6.53
C LYS A 6 -1.30 0.90 7.39
N LEU A 7 -1.27 1.40 8.62
CA LEU A 7 -2.40 1.28 9.55
C LEU A 7 -3.63 2.05 9.03
N ASN A 8 -3.45 3.29 8.58
CA ASN A 8 -4.52 4.12 8.04
C ASN A 8 -5.13 3.49 6.79
N TYR A 9 -4.31 3.00 5.87
CA TYR A 9 -4.78 2.31 4.66
C TYR A 9 -5.65 1.09 5.00
N LEU A 10 -5.18 0.25 5.92
CA LEU A 10 -5.93 -0.93 6.34
C LEU A 10 -7.20 -0.57 7.11
N MET A 11 -7.16 0.49 7.93
CA MET A 11 -8.36 0.98 8.62
C MET A 11 -9.41 1.50 7.64
N GLU A 12 -9.01 2.30 6.65
CA GLU A 12 -9.94 2.83 5.62
C GLU A 12 -10.58 1.70 4.81
N LYS A 13 -9.76 0.75 4.32
CA LYS A 13 -10.22 -0.42 3.55
C LYS A 13 -11.21 -1.30 4.32
N ASN A 14 -11.09 -1.35 5.65
CA ASN A 14 -11.97 -2.14 6.52
C ASN A 14 -13.05 -1.29 7.22
N HIS A 15 -13.21 -0.02 6.86
CA HIS A 15 -14.15 0.92 7.47
C HIS A 15 -14.02 1.05 9.00
N LEU A 16 -12.78 1.07 9.49
CA LEU A 16 -12.44 1.16 10.90
C LEU A 16 -12.03 2.58 11.30
N ASN A 17 -12.33 2.95 12.55
CA ASN A 17 -11.77 4.10 13.24
C ASN A 17 -10.96 3.62 14.45
N LYS A 18 -10.24 4.52 15.13
CA LYS A 18 -9.36 4.15 16.26
C LYS A 18 -10.08 3.39 17.38
N SER A 19 -11.36 3.71 17.61
CA SER A 19 -12.20 3.04 18.62
C SER A 19 -12.60 1.63 18.19
N THR A 20 -13.02 1.45 16.93
CA THR A 20 -13.37 0.11 16.42
C THR A 20 -12.13 -0.76 16.25
N LEU A 21 -11.00 -0.20 15.82
CA LEU A 21 -9.70 -0.88 15.77
C LEU A 21 -9.27 -1.38 17.16
N SER A 22 -9.38 -0.52 18.19
CA SER A 22 -9.06 -0.90 19.57
C SER A 22 -9.77 -2.16 20.01
N LYS A 23 -11.08 -2.23 19.74
CA LYS A 23 -11.93 -3.38 20.09
C LYS A 23 -11.58 -4.60 19.26
N ALA A 24 -11.39 -4.42 17.96
CA ALA A 24 -11.19 -5.51 17.02
C ALA A 24 -9.83 -6.20 17.19
N CYS A 25 -8.75 -5.44 17.40
CA CYS A 25 -7.40 -5.97 17.61
C CYS A 25 -7.09 -6.26 19.09
N ASN A 26 -7.99 -5.94 20.02
CA ASN A 26 -7.75 -5.98 21.46
C ASN A 26 -6.46 -5.22 21.86
N ILE A 27 -6.35 -3.98 21.36
CA ILE A 27 -5.26 -3.05 21.66
C ILE A 27 -5.89 -1.83 22.36
N PRO A 28 -5.36 -1.37 23.50
CA PRO A 28 -5.94 -0.21 24.18
C PRO A 28 -6.02 1.02 23.28
N TYR A 29 -7.16 1.72 23.30
CA TYR A 29 -7.36 2.95 22.54
C TYR A 29 -6.24 3.97 22.79
N THR A 30 -5.79 4.10 24.04
CA THR A 30 -4.70 5.00 24.44
C THR A 30 -3.37 4.65 23.77
N THR A 31 -3.13 3.37 23.48
CA THR A 31 -1.96 2.92 22.74
C THR A 31 -2.06 3.34 21.28
N ILE A 32 -3.22 3.10 20.64
CA ILE A 32 -3.47 3.50 19.25
C ILE A 32 -3.37 5.02 19.12
N ASP A 33 -4.07 5.78 19.97
CA ASP A 33 -4.03 7.24 19.99
C ASP A 33 -2.62 7.78 20.28
N GLY A 34 -1.85 7.06 21.11
CA GLY A 34 -0.44 7.33 21.39
C GLY A 34 0.42 7.33 20.13
N TRP A 35 0.24 6.37 19.22
CA TRP A 35 1.00 6.30 17.97
C TRP A 35 0.85 7.55 17.10
N TYR A 36 -0.35 8.13 17.05
CA TYR A 36 -0.60 9.34 16.26
C TYR A 36 -0.09 10.62 16.94
N LYS A 37 -0.01 10.65 18.27
CA LYS A 37 0.34 11.87 19.03
C LYS A 37 1.81 11.94 19.40
N LYS A 38 2.41 10.81 19.74
CA LYS A 38 3.76 10.71 20.31
C LYS A 38 4.72 9.92 19.41
N GLY A 39 4.24 9.44 18.27
CA GLY A 39 4.96 8.51 17.44
C GLY A 39 4.86 7.08 17.95
N TYR A 40 5.45 6.17 17.18
CA TYR A 40 5.40 4.72 17.37
C TYR A 40 6.78 4.12 17.62
N GLU A 41 7.72 4.92 18.12
CA GLU A 41 9.01 4.40 18.60
C GLU A 41 8.79 3.42 19.76
N GLY A 42 9.44 2.26 19.70
CA GLY A 42 9.29 1.20 20.71
C GLY A 42 8.02 0.34 20.55
N LEU A 43 7.43 0.31 19.36
CA LEU A 43 6.29 -0.54 19.07
C LEU A 43 6.63 -2.02 19.32
N LYS A 44 5.82 -2.68 20.17
CA LYS A 44 6.08 -4.06 20.61
C LYS A 44 5.66 -5.06 19.53
N LEU A 45 6.48 -6.10 19.32
CA LEU A 45 6.18 -7.21 18.40
C LEU A 45 4.82 -7.87 18.70
N THR A 46 4.43 -7.96 19.97
CA THR A 46 3.13 -8.49 20.38
C THR A 46 1.95 -7.70 19.82
N THR A 47 2.12 -6.39 19.64
CA THR A 47 1.12 -5.51 19.04
C THR A 47 1.07 -5.71 17.53
N LEU A 48 2.24 -5.78 16.87
CA LEU A 48 2.31 -6.10 15.44
C LEU A 48 1.64 -7.42 15.12
N ARG A 49 1.85 -8.44 15.96
CA ARG A 49 1.21 -9.75 15.78
C ARG A 49 -0.31 -9.65 15.82
N LYS A 50 -0.88 -8.88 16.75
CA LYS A 50 -2.34 -8.65 16.83
C LYS A 50 -2.87 -7.97 15.57
N LEU A 51 -2.15 -6.97 15.06
CA LEU A 51 -2.52 -6.28 13.83
C LEU A 51 -2.43 -7.22 12.61
N ALA A 52 -1.34 -7.97 12.51
CA ALA A 52 -1.10 -8.97 11.46
C ALA A 52 -2.20 -10.06 11.44
N GLU A 53 -2.53 -10.62 12.61
CA GLU A 53 -3.60 -11.61 12.76
C GLU A 53 -4.96 -11.03 12.34
N TYR A 54 -5.27 -9.80 12.75
CA TYR A 54 -6.56 -9.18 12.45
C TYR A 54 -6.71 -8.81 10.96
N PHE A 55 -5.67 -8.23 10.36
CA PHE A 55 -5.70 -7.77 8.97
C PHE A 55 -5.30 -8.85 7.95
N GLY A 56 -4.88 -10.03 8.41
CA GLY A 56 -4.38 -11.11 7.54
C GLY A 56 -3.09 -10.75 6.82
N THR A 57 -2.21 -9.97 7.46
CA THR A 57 -0.91 -9.55 6.91
C THR A 57 0.26 -10.28 7.58
N SER A 58 1.44 -10.25 6.98
CA SER A 58 2.67 -10.79 7.60
C SER A 58 3.23 -9.82 8.64
N LEU A 59 4.08 -10.30 9.55
CA LEU A 59 4.83 -9.42 10.47
C LEU A 59 5.80 -8.51 9.69
N ASP A 60 6.43 -9.03 8.64
CA ASP A 60 7.34 -8.27 7.78
C ASP A 60 6.64 -7.07 7.13
N TYR A 61 5.36 -7.20 6.74
CA TYR A 61 4.58 -6.08 6.23
C TYR A 61 4.54 -4.90 7.20
N TRP A 62 4.60 -5.12 8.52
CA TRP A 62 4.60 -4.02 9.48
C TRP A 62 6.00 -3.54 9.87
N ALA A 63 6.99 -4.43 9.79
CA ALA A 63 8.37 -4.14 10.18
C ALA A 63 9.19 -3.51 9.04
N SER A 64 8.80 -3.75 7.78
CA SER A 64 9.46 -3.16 6.62
C SER A 64 9.03 -1.70 6.47
N GLU A 65 9.98 -0.80 6.27
CA GLU A 65 9.71 0.43 5.51
C GLU A 65 9.80 0.04 4.04
N GLU A 66 8.75 -0.62 3.54
CA GLU A 66 8.64 -0.80 2.10
C GLU A 66 8.59 0.59 1.48
N ILE A 67 9.62 0.89 0.69
CA ILE A 67 9.60 1.96 -0.29
C ILE A 67 8.53 1.55 -1.30
N PHE A 68 7.28 1.80 -0.94
CA PHE A 68 6.20 1.86 -1.90
C PHE A 68 6.53 3.08 -2.76
N GLU A 69 7.22 2.85 -3.87
CA GLU A 69 7.22 3.82 -4.96
C GLU A 69 5.74 4.09 -5.28
N GLU A 70 5.37 5.38 -5.31
CA GLU A 70 4.01 5.86 -5.50
C GLU A 70 3.34 5.15 -6.69
N GLY A 71 2.28 4.37 -6.41
CA GLY A 71 1.69 3.48 -7.42
C GLY A 71 0.31 2.94 -7.02
N ASN A 72 -0.49 3.77 -6.35
CA ASN A 72 -1.92 3.48 -6.15
C ASN A 72 -2.77 4.19 -7.21
N ASN A 73 -2.32 4.24 -8.46
CA ASN A 73 -3.25 4.58 -9.54
C ASN A 73 -4.17 3.35 -9.73
N PRO A 74 -5.50 3.48 -9.59
CA PRO A 74 -6.43 2.37 -9.84
C PRO A 74 -6.29 1.77 -11.25
N LEU A 75 -5.67 2.52 -12.17
CA LEU A 75 -5.31 2.05 -13.50
C LEU A 75 -4.17 1.03 -13.48
N ASP A 76 -3.19 1.13 -12.58
CA ASP A 76 -2.01 0.23 -12.53
C ASP A 76 -2.43 -1.20 -12.23
N ALA A 77 -3.33 -1.39 -11.26
CA ALA A 77 -3.89 -2.70 -10.93
C ALA A 77 -4.68 -3.31 -12.11
N GLN A 78 -5.40 -2.46 -12.87
CA GLN A 78 -6.14 -2.90 -14.05
C GLN A 78 -5.19 -3.24 -15.21
N ILE A 79 -4.15 -2.45 -15.44
CA ILE A 79 -3.11 -2.69 -16.44
C ILE A 79 -2.38 -4.00 -16.12
N LEU A 80 -1.97 -4.23 -14.88
CA LEU A 80 -1.30 -5.47 -14.46
C LEU A 80 -2.18 -6.70 -14.73
N LYS A 81 -3.47 -6.62 -14.38
CA LYS A 81 -4.42 -7.69 -14.64
C LYS A 81 -4.54 -7.97 -16.14
N LEU A 82 -4.71 -6.94 -16.97
CA LEU A 82 -4.80 -7.09 -18.42
C LEU A 82 -3.50 -7.64 -19.01
N TYR A 83 -2.36 -7.07 -18.63
CA TYR A 83 -1.03 -7.51 -19.07
C TYR A 83 -0.78 -8.99 -18.81
N SER A 84 -1.15 -9.49 -17.63
CA SER A 84 -0.98 -10.90 -17.26
C SER A 84 -1.76 -11.87 -18.15
N SER A 85 -2.86 -11.40 -18.76
CA SER A 85 -3.72 -12.19 -19.66
C SER A 85 -3.28 -12.16 -21.13
N LEU A 86 -2.30 -11.33 -21.48
CA LEU A 86 -1.81 -11.20 -22.85
C LEU A 86 -0.86 -12.34 -23.23
N THR A 87 -0.87 -12.70 -24.51
CA THR A 87 0.17 -13.52 -25.12
C THR A 87 1.50 -12.77 -25.18
N ASP A 88 2.61 -13.48 -25.31
CA ASP A 88 3.94 -12.84 -25.40
C ASP A 88 4.09 -11.95 -26.65
N GLU A 89 3.41 -12.31 -27.74
CA GLU A 89 3.30 -11.47 -28.94
C GLU A 89 2.58 -10.14 -28.62
N ASN A 90 1.43 -10.21 -27.95
CA ASN A 90 0.67 -9.01 -27.57
C ASN A 90 1.40 -8.15 -26.52
N LYS A 91 2.19 -8.76 -25.63
CA LYS A 91 3.06 -8.01 -24.70
C LYS A 91 4.11 -7.21 -25.45
N LYS A 92 4.71 -7.76 -26.52
CA LYS A 92 5.68 -7.04 -27.37
C LYS A 92 5.03 -5.86 -28.09
N TYR A 93 3.82 -6.04 -28.61
CA TYR A 93 3.07 -4.94 -29.23
C TYR A 93 2.75 -3.83 -28.23
N LEU A 94 2.26 -4.20 -27.04
CA LEU A 94 1.99 -3.24 -25.96
C LEU A 94 3.26 -2.47 -25.57
N TYR A 95 4.40 -3.16 -25.43
CA TYR A 95 5.67 -2.53 -25.13
C TYR A 95 6.06 -1.47 -26.16
N GLY A 96 5.98 -1.80 -27.46
CA GLY A 96 6.26 -0.83 -28.52
C GLY A 96 5.32 0.38 -28.50
N TYR A 97 4.05 0.16 -28.17
CA TYR A 97 3.08 1.25 -28.01
C TYR A 97 3.41 2.17 -26.82
N ILE A 98 3.78 1.59 -25.66
CA ILE A 98 4.20 2.36 -24.48
C ILE A 98 5.45 3.19 -24.79
N GLN A 99 6.44 2.63 -25.48
CA GLN A 99 7.64 3.37 -25.89
C GLN A 99 7.29 4.57 -26.75
N ARG A 100 6.42 4.38 -27.76
CA ARG A 100 5.97 5.47 -28.62
C ARG A 100 5.28 6.58 -27.82
N LEU A 101 4.37 6.24 -26.90
CA LEU A 101 3.70 7.24 -26.06
C LEU A 101 4.69 8.04 -25.20
N PHE A 102 5.73 7.37 -24.70
CA PHE A 102 6.78 8.02 -23.92
C PHE A 102 7.59 9.01 -24.76
N GLU A 103 7.94 8.65 -25.99
CA GLU A 103 8.63 9.52 -26.94
C GLU A 103 7.78 10.75 -27.33
N GLU A 104 6.48 10.55 -27.59
CA GLU A 104 5.54 11.64 -27.91
C GLU A 104 5.43 12.66 -26.77
N GLN A 105 5.41 12.21 -25.51
CA GLN A 105 5.41 13.09 -24.33
C GLN A 105 6.68 13.93 -24.23
N GLN A 106 7.86 13.34 -24.47
CA GLN A 106 9.12 14.08 -24.42
C GLN A 106 9.26 15.11 -25.55
N THR A 107 8.76 14.78 -26.75
CA THR A 107 8.81 15.68 -27.91
C THR A 107 7.93 16.92 -27.69
N THR A 108 6.76 16.75 -27.06
CA THR A 108 5.82 17.85 -26.77
C THR A 108 6.31 18.82 -25.69
N MET A 109 7.33 18.45 -24.91
CA MET A 109 7.92 19.30 -23.85
C MET A 109 9.11 20.14 -24.33
N GLN A 110 9.53 20.02 -25.60
CA GLN A 110 10.66 20.74 -26.19
C GLN A 110 10.23 21.83 -27.20
N GLU A 111 8.93 21.98 -27.46
CA GLU A 111 8.31 23.05 -28.25
C GLU A 111 7.64 24.09 -27.34
#